data_AF-A0A553EUD3-F1
#
_entry.id   AF-A0A553EUD3-F1
#
_cell.length_a   1.000
_cell.length_b   1.000
_cell.length_c   1.000
_cell.angle_alpha   90.00
_cell.angle_beta   90.00
_cell.angle_gamma   90.00
#
_symmetry.space_group_name_H-M   'P 1'
#
loop_
_entity.id
_entity.type
_entity.pdbx_description
1 polymer ?
#
loop_
_entity_poly.entity_id
_entity_poly.type
_entity_poly.pdbx_seq_one_letter_code
_entity_poly.pdbx_strand_id
1 'polypeptide(L)'
;MESVMLQGASATTGVTYAWNGPDFSSALQNPSVTEPGIYELTVTHPTNGCTSTAQVTVEQNITEPGATAGVSDVLTCSLESVTLQGASATTGVTYAWSGPDFSSSLQNPTVTASGIYELTVTHPTNGCTSTAQVTVEQNITEPGATASVSDVLTCSLESVMLQGASATTGVTYAWIGPDFSSALQNPSVTEPGIYELTVTHPTNGCTSTAQVTVEQNITEPGATASVSDVLTCSLESVTLQGASATTGVTYAWNGPDFSSSLQNPTVTASGIYELTVSHPTNGCTSTAQVTVEQNITEPGATASVSDVLTCSLESVTLQGSSFTAGVTYAWIGPDFSSALQNPSVTEPGIYELTVTHPTNGCT
;
A
#
# COMPACT_ATOMS: atom_id res chain seq x y z
N MET A 1 -6.64 1.93 -70.35
CA MET A 1 -7.81 1.88 -71.24
C MET A 1 -7.57 0.77 -72.24
N GLU A 2 -8.38 -0.26 -72.17
CA GLU A 2 -8.37 -1.35 -73.15
C GLU A 2 -8.99 -0.82 -74.45
N SER A 3 -8.41 -1.16 -75.60
CA SER A 3 -8.94 -0.73 -76.89
C SER A 3 -9.85 -1.80 -77.47
N VAL A 4 -11.00 -1.39 -77.99
CA VAL A 4 -11.96 -2.28 -78.66
C VAL A 4 -11.70 -2.21 -80.16
N MET A 5 -11.55 -3.37 -80.81
CA MET A 5 -11.40 -3.44 -82.25
C MET A 5 -12.77 -3.44 -82.92
N LEU A 6 -13.05 -2.43 -83.74
CA LEU A 6 -14.22 -2.41 -84.61
C LEU A 6 -14.00 -3.40 -85.76
N GLN A 7 -15.05 -4.11 -86.18
CA GLN A 7 -14.95 -5.08 -87.27
C GLN A 7 -15.79 -4.64 -88.47
N GLY A 8 -15.11 -4.26 -89.55
CA GLY A 8 -15.75 -3.90 -90.81
C GLY A 8 -15.77 -5.08 -91.79
N ALA A 9 -16.93 -5.40 -92.33
CA ALA A 9 -17.10 -6.46 -93.33
C ALA A 9 -17.93 -5.99 -94.52
N SER A 10 -17.62 -6.54 -95.69
CA SER A 10 -18.39 -6.33 -96.93
C SER A 10 -18.36 -7.60 -97.75
N ALA A 11 -19.47 -7.94 -98.40
CA ALA A 11 -19.54 -9.04 -99.36
C ALA A 11 -18.86 -8.71 -100.70
N THR A 12 -18.58 -7.42 -100.94
CA THR A 12 -17.96 -6.93 -102.18
C THR A 12 -16.46 -6.74 -101.98
N THR A 13 -15.65 -7.29 -102.88
CA THR A 13 -14.18 -7.15 -102.85
C THR A 13 -13.71 -5.77 -103.31
N GLY A 14 -12.67 -5.23 -102.66
CA GLY A 14 -12.02 -3.98 -103.07
C GLY A 14 -12.77 -2.70 -102.66
N VAL A 15 -13.71 -2.80 -101.73
CA VAL A 15 -14.39 -1.62 -101.15
C VAL A 15 -13.44 -0.79 -100.29
N THR A 16 -13.76 0.50 -100.14
CA THR A 16 -13.11 1.36 -99.13
C THR A 16 -13.96 1.42 -97.86
N TYR A 17 -13.29 1.46 -96.71
CA TYR A 17 -13.92 1.59 -95.39
C TYR A 17 -13.72 3.02 -94.89
N ALA A 18 -14.75 3.59 -94.27
CA ALA A 18 -14.66 4.86 -93.57
C ALA A 18 -15.47 4.75 -92.27
N TRP A 19 -14.76 4.76 -91.15
CA TRP A 19 -15.35 4.82 -89.82
C TRP A 19 -15.42 6.27 -89.33
N ASN A 20 -16.55 6.66 -88.75
CA ASN A 20 -16.72 7.91 -88.02
C ASN A 20 -17.33 7.65 -86.64
N GLY A 21 -16.87 8.34 -85.61
CA GLY A 21 -17.38 8.26 -84.23
C GLY A 21 -16.95 9.47 -83.40
N PRO A 22 -17.18 9.47 -82.07
CA PRO A 22 -16.76 10.55 -81.18
C PRO A 22 -15.26 10.80 -81.29
N ASP A 23 -14.88 12.00 -81.76
CA ASP A 23 -13.49 12.43 -82.02
C ASP A 23 -12.62 11.40 -82.77
N PHE A 24 -13.25 10.57 -83.61
CA PHE A 24 -12.60 9.45 -84.27
C PHE A 24 -12.99 9.37 -85.74
N SER A 25 -11.99 9.23 -86.61
CA SER A 25 -12.18 8.82 -87.99
C SER A 25 -11.06 7.87 -88.43
N SER A 26 -11.39 6.87 -89.26
CA SER A 26 -10.39 5.93 -89.79
C SER A 26 -10.81 5.33 -91.11
N ALA A 27 -9.82 5.10 -91.99
CA ALA A 27 -10.02 4.38 -93.25
C ALA A 27 -9.61 2.89 -93.16
N LEU A 28 -9.17 2.43 -91.99
CA LEU A 28 -8.84 1.02 -91.78
C LEU A 28 -10.11 0.18 -91.75
N GLN A 29 -10.02 -1.06 -92.22
CA GLN A 29 -11.14 -2.01 -92.12
C GLN A 29 -11.51 -2.30 -90.66
N ASN A 30 -10.51 -2.58 -89.82
CA ASN A 30 -10.68 -2.95 -88.41
C ASN A 30 -9.85 -2.02 -87.50
N PRO A 31 -10.26 -0.76 -87.29
CA PRO A 31 -9.55 0.11 -86.38
C PRO A 31 -9.82 -0.24 -84.91
N SER A 32 -8.90 0.15 -84.03
CA SER A 32 -9.10 0.10 -82.58
C SER A 32 -9.55 1.46 -82.06
N VAL A 33 -10.52 1.46 -81.14
CA VAL A 33 -11.06 2.65 -80.48
C VAL A 33 -11.04 2.48 -78.97
N THR A 34 -10.93 3.58 -78.25
CA THR A 34 -10.89 3.59 -76.77
C THR A 34 -12.06 4.35 -76.16
N GLU A 35 -12.75 5.17 -76.94
CA GLU A 35 -13.84 6.02 -76.48
C GLU A 35 -15.18 5.29 -76.61
N PRO A 36 -16.08 5.33 -75.60
CA PRO A 36 -17.43 4.83 -75.76
C PRO A 36 -18.24 5.72 -76.72
N GLY A 37 -19.20 5.12 -77.41
CA GLY A 37 -20.10 5.84 -78.31
C GLY A 37 -20.53 5.02 -79.52
N ILE A 38 -21.27 5.66 -80.42
CA ILE A 38 -21.75 5.04 -81.65
C ILE A 38 -20.73 5.30 -82.75
N TYR A 39 -20.23 4.23 -83.36
CA TYR A 39 -19.33 4.26 -84.51
C TYR A 39 -20.08 3.81 -85.75
N GLU A 40 -20.06 4.65 -86.77
CA GLU A 40 -20.67 4.37 -88.06
C GLU A 40 -19.61 3.98 -89.08
N LEU A 41 -19.77 2.81 -89.67
CA LEU A 41 -19.02 2.35 -90.83
C LEU A 41 -19.76 2.75 -92.10
N THR A 42 -19.09 3.44 -93.00
CA THR A 42 -19.48 3.59 -94.40
C THR A 42 -18.56 2.75 -95.28
N VAL A 43 -19.16 1.88 -96.10
CA VAL A 43 -18.45 1.10 -97.12
C VAL A 43 -18.79 1.64 -98.49
N THR A 44 -17.79 1.95 -99.32
CA THR A 44 -17.99 2.51 -100.67
C THR A 44 -17.53 1.53 -101.74
N HIS A 45 -18.40 1.25 -102.71
CA HIS A 45 -18.08 0.37 -103.84
C HIS A 45 -17.09 1.05 -104.81
N PRO A 46 -16.01 0.38 -105.22
CA PRO A 46 -14.90 1.02 -105.92
C PRO A 46 -15.24 1.53 -107.33
N THR A 47 -16.22 0.91 -108.01
CA THR A 47 -16.54 1.22 -109.42
C THR A 47 -17.77 2.10 -109.64
N ASN A 48 -18.78 2.06 -108.77
CA ASN A 48 -20.04 2.80 -108.95
C ASN A 48 -20.31 3.81 -107.83
N GLY A 49 -19.45 3.90 -106.82
CA GLY A 49 -19.54 4.88 -105.74
C GLY A 49 -20.72 4.68 -104.79
N CYS A 50 -21.51 3.60 -104.93
CA CYS A 50 -22.60 3.30 -104.01
C CYS A 50 -22.05 3.05 -102.61
N THR A 51 -22.73 3.59 -101.60
CA THR A 51 -22.36 3.43 -100.20
C THR A 51 -23.37 2.56 -99.45
N SER A 52 -22.91 1.90 -98.39
CA SER A 52 -23.76 1.26 -97.39
C SER A 52 -23.22 1.61 -96.01
N THR A 53 -24.11 1.83 -95.06
CA THR A 53 -23.74 2.19 -93.69
C THR A 53 -24.19 1.14 -92.69
N ALA A 54 -23.42 0.99 -91.61
CA ALA A 54 -23.74 0.17 -90.46
C ALA A 54 -23.24 0.88 -89.20
N GLN A 55 -23.89 0.66 -88.06
CA GLN A 55 -23.48 1.25 -86.79
C GLN A 55 -23.18 0.16 -85.76
N VAL A 56 -22.23 0.44 -84.88
CA VAL A 56 -21.91 -0.36 -83.70
C VAL A 56 -21.72 0.58 -82.50
N THR A 57 -22.20 0.17 -81.34
CA THR A 57 -22.03 0.93 -80.10
C THR A 57 -20.89 0.31 -79.30
N VAL A 58 -19.92 1.14 -78.92
CA VAL A 58 -18.92 0.81 -77.91
C VAL A 58 -19.47 1.27 -76.57
N GLU A 59 -19.77 0.32 -75.68
CA GLU A 59 -20.25 0.60 -74.33
C GLU A 59 -19.09 0.69 -73.34
N GLN A 60 -19.29 1.43 -72.25
CA GLN A 60 -18.35 1.49 -71.13
C GLN A 60 -19.08 1.16 -69.83
N ASN A 61 -18.50 0.25 -69.04
CA ASN A 61 -18.98 -0.07 -67.70
C ASN A 61 -17.99 0.48 -66.66
N ILE A 62 -18.33 1.62 -66.08
CA ILE A 62 -17.58 2.29 -65.00
C ILE A 62 -18.38 2.31 -63.69
N THR A 63 -19.30 1.37 -63.51
CA THR A 63 -20.07 1.29 -62.27
C THR A 63 -19.14 0.97 -61.11
N GLU A 64 -19.07 1.90 -60.17
CA GLU A 64 -18.29 1.74 -58.95
C GLU A 64 -18.90 0.67 -58.05
N PRO A 65 -18.07 -0.18 -57.40
CA PRO A 65 -18.58 -1.24 -56.55
C PRO A 65 -19.25 -0.70 -55.27
N GLY A 66 -18.87 0.51 -54.83
CA GLY A 66 -19.23 1.07 -53.53
C GLY A 66 -18.43 0.42 -52.39
N ALA A 67 -18.12 1.20 -51.36
CA ALA A 67 -17.40 0.74 -50.18
C ALA A 67 -17.97 1.39 -48.91
N THR A 68 -18.12 0.59 -47.85
CA THR A 68 -18.39 1.09 -46.50
C THR A 68 -17.42 0.43 -45.51
N ALA A 69 -16.95 1.24 -44.56
CA ALA A 69 -15.98 0.84 -43.55
C ALA A 69 -16.55 1.14 -42.15
N GLY A 70 -16.45 0.17 -41.25
CA GLY A 70 -16.84 0.27 -39.85
C GLY A 70 -15.86 -0.47 -38.94
N VAL A 71 -16.04 -0.33 -37.63
CA VAL A 71 -15.25 -1.02 -36.61
C VAL A 71 -16.19 -1.50 -35.51
N SER A 72 -15.91 -2.67 -34.94
CA SER A 72 -16.77 -3.29 -33.94
C SER A 72 -16.85 -2.54 -32.61
N ASP A 73 -15.75 -1.93 -32.16
CA ASP A 73 -15.63 -1.28 -30.86
C ASP A 73 -14.40 -0.35 -30.79
N VAL A 74 -14.14 0.22 -29.61
CA VAL A 74 -12.95 0.99 -29.24
C VAL A 74 -11.94 0.08 -28.52
N LEU A 75 -10.66 0.21 -28.82
CA LEU A 75 -9.61 -0.52 -28.10
C LEU A 75 -9.50 -0.01 -26.66
N THR A 76 -9.42 -0.93 -25.69
CA THR A 76 -9.25 -0.62 -24.27
C THR A 76 -8.17 -1.53 -23.66
N CYS A 77 -7.82 -1.35 -22.38
CA CYS A 77 -6.90 -2.29 -21.71
C CYS A 77 -7.53 -3.68 -21.50
N SER A 78 -8.87 -3.80 -21.51
CA SER A 78 -9.58 -5.09 -21.45
C SER A 78 -9.96 -5.65 -22.82
N LEU A 79 -9.93 -4.83 -23.87
CA LEU A 79 -10.23 -5.20 -25.25
C LEU A 79 -9.06 -4.80 -26.16
N GLU A 80 -8.10 -5.71 -26.30
CA GLU A 80 -6.84 -5.48 -27.01
C GLU A 80 -6.95 -5.59 -28.55
N SER A 81 -8.10 -6.03 -29.06
CA SER A 81 -8.31 -6.19 -30.50
C SER A 81 -9.76 -5.90 -30.90
N VAL A 82 -9.94 -5.27 -32.06
CA VAL A 82 -11.25 -4.97 -32.66
C VAL A 82 -11.32 -5.50 -34.09
N THR A 83 -12.53 -5.66 -34.62
CA THR A 83 -12.73 -6.16 -35.99
C THR A 83 -13.15 -5.01 -36.90
N LEU A 84 -12.42 -4.81 -38.00
CA LEU A 84 -12.83 -3.93 -39.08
C LEU A 84 -14.00 -4.58 -39.83
N GLN A 85 -14.93 -3.76 -40.32
CA GLN A 85 -16.15 -4.22 -40.99
C GLN A 85 -16.23 -3.59 -42.37
N GLY A 86 -15.94 -4.38 -43.40
CA GLY A 86 -16.00 -3.95 -44.79
C GLY A 86 -17.30 -4.41 -45.45
N ALA A 87 -17.94 -3.53 -46.21
CA ALA A 87 -19.10 -3.91 -47.03
C ALA A 87 -19.12 -3.18 -48.38
N SER A 88 -19.87 -3.78 -49.31
CA SER A 88 -20.07 -3.28 -50.67
C SER A 88 -21.46 -3.70 -51.15
N ALA A 89 -22.09 -2.89 -52.00
CA ALA A 89 -23.36 -3.24 -52.63
C ALA A 89 -23.18 -4.23 -53.80
N THR A 90 -21.95 -4.40 -54.26
CA THR A 90 -21.63 -5.26 -55.41
C THR A 90 -21.19 -6.65 -54.94
N THR A 91 -21.75 -7.69 -55.52
CA THR A 91 -21.42 -9.08 -55.18
C THR A 91 -20.11 -9.54 -55.81
N GLY A 92 -19.31 -10.32 -55.08
CA GLY A 92 -18.08 -10.92 -55.59
C GLY A 92 -16.89 -9.95 -55.71
N VAL A 93 -16.99 -8.78 -55.07
CA VAL A 93 -15.87 -7.84 -54.96
C VAL A 93 -14.69 -8.41 -54.19
N THR A 94 -13.51 -7.83 -54.40
CA THR A 94 -12.34 -8.08 -53.54
C THR A 94 -12.16 -6.92 -52.57
N TYR A 95 -11.70 -7.24 -51.36
CA TYR A 95 -11.42 -6.27 -50.30
C TYR A 95 -9.91 -6.16 -50.13
N ALA A 96 -9.41 -4.94 -49.91
CA ALA A 96 -8.04 -4.66 -49.54
C ALA A 96 -8.03 -3.56 -48.49
N TRP A 97 -7.65 -3.91 -47.27
CA TRP A 97 -7.45 -2.97 -46.17
C TRP A 97 -5.99 -2.54 -46.08
N SER A 98 -5.76 -1.28 -45.77
CA SER A 98 -4.47 -0.71 -45.37
C SER A 98 -4.63 0.12 -44.10
N GLY A 99 -3.56 0.25 -43.31
CA GLY A 99 -3.55 1.01 -42.06
C GLY A 99 -2.16 1.04 -41.42
N PRO A 100 -2.04 1.50 -40.17
CA PRO A 100 -0.76 1.55 -39.45
C PRO A 100 -0.13 0.16 -39.35
N ASP A 101 0.98 -0.05 -40.07
CA ASP A 101 1.69 -1.34 -40.18
C ASP A 101 0.77 -2.55 -40.48
N PHE A 102 -0.33 -2.31 -41.18
CA PHE A 102 -1.38 -3.28 -41.40
C PHE A 102 -1.79 -3.34 -42.87
N SER A 103 -1.96 -4.57 -43.37
CA SER A 103 -2.66 -4.84 -44.63
C SER A 103 -3.41 -6.16 -44.55
N SER A 104 -4.56 -6.25 -45.22
CA SER A 104 -5.34 -7.49 -45.28
C SER A 104 -6.25 -7.54 -46.49
N SER A 105 -6.45 -8.73 -47.05
CA SER A 105 -7.43 -8.99 -48.11
C SER A 105 -8.74 -9.58 -47.58
N LEU A 106 -8.89 -9.73 -46.27
CA LEU A 106 -10.12 -10.22 -45.65
C LEU A 106 -11.17 -9.10 -45.66
N GLN A 107 -12.44 -9.46 -45.74
CA GLN A 107 -13.53 -8.49 -45.60
C GLN A 107 -13.55 -7.87 -44.20
N ASN A 108 -13.44 -8.70 -43.16
CA ASN A 108 -13.53 -8.29 -41.75
C ASN A 108 -12.29 -8.75 -40.95
N PRO A 109 -11.12 -8.14 -41.15
CA PRO A 109 -9.92 -8.50 -40.39
C PRO A 109 -9.94 -7.91 -38.97
N THR A 110 -9.17 -8.54 -38.08
CA THR A 110 -8.93 -8.05 -36.71
C THR A 110 -7.66 -7.19 -36.65
N VAL A 111 -7.71 -6.12 -35.86
CA VAL A 111 -6.60 -5.17 -35.67
C VAL A 111 -6.43 -4.81 -34.20
N THR A 112 -5.20 -4.49 -33.80
CA THR A 112 -4.82 -4.18 -32.41
C THR A 112 -4.26 -2.76 -32.24
N ALA A 113 -4.04 -2.04 -33.33
CA ALA A 113 -3.51 -0.68 -33.32
C ALA A 113 -4.62 0.34 -33.61
N SER A 114 -4.63 1.44 -32.85
CA SER A 114 -5.45 2.61 -33.17
C SER A 114 -4.94 3.31 -34.42
N GLY A 115 -5.84 3.94 -35.18
CA GLY A 115 -5.49 4.74 -36.34
C GLY A 115 -6.57 4.69 -37.41
N ILE A 116 -6.26 5.30 -38.56
CA ILE A 116 -7.16 5.33 -39.71
C ILE A 116 -6.86 4.12 -40.58
N TYR A 117 -7.89 3.33 -40.86
CA TYR A 117 -7.84 2.19 -41.77
C TYR A 117 -8.65 2.52 -43.02
N GLU A 118 -8.05 2.26 -44.18
CA GLU A 118 -8.66 2.48 -45.47
C GLU A 118 -9.01 1.14 -46.11
N LEU A 119 -10.27 0.99 -46.50
CA LEU A 119 -10.77 -0.11 -47.30
C LEU A 119 -10.80 0.32 -48.77
N THR A 120 -10.17 -0.47 -49.63
CA THR A 120 -10.36 -0.45 -51.09
C THR A 120 -11.18 -1.67 -51.51
N VAL A 121 -12.27 -1.46 -52.22
CA VAL A 121 -13.11 -2.49 -52.82
C VAL A 121 -12.93 -2.47 -54.33
N THR A 122 -12.61 -3.61 -54.95
CA THR A 122 -12.45 -3.71 -56.41
C THR A 122 -13.57 -4.54 -57.03
N HIS A 123 -14.24 -3.98 -58.04
CA HIS A 123 -15.30 -4.63 -58.79
C HIS A 123 -14.74 -5.78 -59.65
N PRO A 124 -15.35 -6.98 -59.61
CA PRO A 124 -14.73 -8.18 -60.20
C PRO A 124 -14.68 -8.17 -61.73
N THR A 125 -15.62 -7.49 -62.40
CA THR A 125 -15.72 -7.51 -63.87
C THR A 125 -15.09 -6.31 -64.57
N ASN A 126 -15.23 -5.08 -64.05
CA ASN A 126 -14.75 -3.86 -64.70
C ASN A 126 -13.48 -3.28 -64.05
N GLY A 127 -13.03 -3.82 -62.92
CA GLY A 127 -11.83 -3.38 -62.21
C GLY A 127 -11.92 -2.01 -61.53
N CYS A 128 -13.09 -1.35 -61.54
CA CYS A 128 -13.30 -0.09 -60.84
C CYS A 128 -13.16 -0.28 -59.32
N THR A 129 -12.63 0.74 -58.64
CA THR A 129 -12.38 0.71 -57.20
C THR A 129 -13.20 1.78 -56.48
N SER A 130 -13.68 1.47 -55.29
CA SER A 130 -14.20 2.46 -54.33
C SER A 130 -13.44 2.35 -53.02
N THR A 131 -13.27 3.48 -52.32
CA THR A 131 -12.56 3.55 -51.04
C THR A 131 -13.45 4.04 -49.92
N ALA A 132 -13.25 3.54 -48.70
CA ALA A 132 -13.88 4.03 -47.48
C ALA A 132 -12.87 4.00 -46.33
N GLN A 133 -13.02 4.88 -45.34
CA GLN A 133 -12.14 4.93 -44.17
C GLN A 133 -12.93 4.74 -42.88
N VAL A 134 -12.28 4.13 -41.89
CA VAL A 134 -12.75 4.06 -40.51
C VAL A 134 -11.60 4.34 -39.56
N THR A 135 -11.88 5.07 -38.49
CA THR A 135 -10.93 5.30 -37.41
C THR A 135 -11.14 4.27 -36.32
N VAL A 136 -10.10 3.50 -36.00
CA VAL A 136 -10.03 2.71 -34.77
C VAL A 136 -9.54 3.61 -33.67
N GLU A 137 -10.43 3.94 -32.73
CA GLU A 137 -10.09 4.70 -31.53
C GLU A 137 -9.53 3.80 -30.43
N GLN A 138 -8.84 4.42 -29.47
CA GLN A 138 -8.33 3.75 -28.29
C GLN A 138 -8.58 4.61 -27.04
N ASN A 139 -9.07 3.96 -25.98
CA ASN A 139 -9.25 4.54 -24.66
C ASN A 139 -8.46 3.71 -23.65
N ILE A 140 -7.20 4.09 -23.43
CA ILE A 140 -6.28 3.44 -22.49
C ILE A 140 -5.82 4.36 -21.37
N THR A 141 -6.61 5.40 -21.07
CA THR A 141 -6.29 6.32 -19.98
C THR A 141 -6.32 5.57 -18.66
N GLU A 142 -5.18 5.58 -17.97
CA GLU A 142 -5.05 4.98 -16.65
C GLU A 142 -5.87 5.74 -15.59
N PRO A 143 -6.43 5.05 -14.58
CA PRO A 143 -7.22 5.69 -13.53
C PRO A 143 -6.38 6.52 -12.56
N GLY A 144 -5.08 6.25 -12.46
CA GLY A 144 -4.22 6.78 -11.40
C GLY A 144 -4.54 6.16 -10.04
N ALA A 145 -3.52 6.05 -9.19
CA ALA A 145 -3.64 5.51 -7.85
C ALA A 145 -2.73 6.28 -6.88
N THR A 146 -3.22 6.54 -5.68
CA THR A 146 -2.41 7.02 -4.55
C THR A 146 -2.74 6.21 -3.30
N ALA A 147 -1.72 5.94 -2.49
CA ALA A 147 -1.81 5.16 -1.27
C ALA A 147 -1.18 5.95 -0.11
N SER A 148 -1.88 6.04 1.02
CA SER A 148 -1.35 6.55 2.30
C SER A 148 -1.88 5.72 3.47
N VAL A 149 -1.35 5.97 4.66
CA VAL A 149 -1.77 5.33 5.92
C VAL A 149 -2.06 6.42 6.93
N SER A 150 -3.04 6.21 7.79
CA SER A 150 -3.48 7.21 8.76
C SER A 150 -2.47 7.51 9.86
N ASP A 151 -1.70 6.50 10.29
CA ASP A 151 -0.77 6.61 11.42
C ASP A 151 0.22 5.43 11.44
N VAL A 152 1.04 5.35 12.48
CA VAL A 152 1.98 4.27 12.81
C VAL A 152 1.35 3.36 13.87
N LEU A 153 1.51 2.04 13.74
CA LEU A 153 1.07 1.09 14.76
C LEU A 153 1.90 1.25 16.04
N THR A 154 1.26 1.26 17.20
CA THR A 154 1.91 1.39 18.51
C THR A 154 1.27 0.44 19.53
N CYS A 155 1.80 0.35 20.75
CA CYS A 155 1.16 -0.45 21.81
C CYS A 155 -0.20 0.10 22.24
N SER A 156 -0.50 1.38 21.98
CA SER A 156 -1.82 1.98 22.25
C SER A 156 -2.70 2.10 21.01
N LEU A 157 -2.15 1.93 19.81
CA LEU A 157 -2.85 1.97 18.53
C LEU A 157 -2.57 0.69 17.73
N GLU A 158 -3.43 -0.31 17.93
CA GLU A 158 -3.27 -1.65 17.35
C GLU A 158 -3.77 -1.77 15.90
N SER A 159 -4.45 -0.74 15.38
CA SER A 159 -4.93 -0.73 13.99
C SER A 159 -4.83 0.66 13.37
N VAL A 160 -4.46 0.69 12.09
CA VAL A 160 -4.39 1.90 11.26
C VAL A 160 -5.22 1.71 10.00
N MET A 161 -5.60 2.81 9.36
CA MET A 161 -6.42 2.80 8.14
C MET A 161 -5.54 3.07 6.91
N LEU A 162 -5.59 2.18 5.93
CA LEU A 162 -5.07 2.44 4.60
C LEU A 162 -6.01 3.42 3.89
N GLN A 163 -5.44 4.30 3.08
CA GLN A 163 -6.18 5.34 2.36
C GLN A 163 -5.85 5.27 0.89
N GLY A 164 -6.82 4.82 0.10
CA GLY A 164 -6.70 4.72 -1.36
C GLY A 164 -7.42 5.87 -2.04
N ALA A 165 -6.83 6.44 -3.07
CA ALA A 165 -7.51 7.42 -3.92
C ALA A 165 -7.14 7.27 -5.40
N SER A 166 -8.00 7.82 -6.26
CA SER A 166 -7.87 7.84 -7.71
C SER A 166 -8.52 9.12 -8.24
N ALA A 167 -8.00 9.65 -9.35
CA ALA A 167 -8.61 10.80 -10.02
C ALA A 167 -9.85 10.40 -10.83
N THR A 168 -10.00 9.10 -11.14
CA THR A 168 -11.12 8.56 -11.91
C THR A 168 -12.27 8.15 -11.00
N THR A 169 -13.50 8.53 -11.38
CA THR A 169 -14.70 8.19 -10.64
C THR A 169 -15.18 6.77 -10.95
N GLY A 170 -15.75 6.10 -9.94
CA GLY A 170 -16.34 4.76 -10.10
C GLY A 170 -15.33 3.62 -10.27
N VAL A 171 -14.05 3.87 -9.98
CA VAL A 171 -13.01 2.83 -9.97
C VAL A 171 -13.26 1.76 -8.91
N THR A 172 -12.67 0.58 -9.11
CA THR A 172 -12.60 -0.46 -8.09
C THR A 172 -11.22 -0.45 -7.43
N TYR A 173 -11.18 -0.72 -6.13
CA TYR A 173 -9.95 -0.82 -5.34
C TYR A 173 -9.66 -2.29 -5.02
N ALA A 174 -8.39 -2.66 -5.02
CA ALA A 174 -7.91 -3.95 -4.54
C ALA A 174 -6.59 -3.75 -3.80
N TRP A 175 -6.59 -4.02 -2.50
CA TRP A 175 -5.41 -3.98 -1.66
C TRP A 175 -4.86 -5.39 -1.45
N ILE A 176 -3.53 -5.51 -1.46
CA ILE A 176 -2.79 -6.72 -1.07
C ILE A 176 -1.69 -6.30 -0.10
N GLY A 177 -1.47 -7.11 0.95
CA GLY A 177 -0.40 -6.92 1.93
C GLY A 177 -0.10 -8.19 2.72
N PRO A 178 0.67 -8.11 3.81
CA PRO A 178 0.98 -9.25 4.67
C PRO A 178 -0.31 -9.90 5.21
N ASP A 179 -0.57 -11.15 4.80
CA ASP A 179 -1.78 -11.92 5.13
C ASP A 179 -3.10 -11.13 4.96
N PHE A 180 -3.12 -10.18 4.02
CA PHE A 180 -4.20 -9.21 3.88
C PHE A 180 -4.62 -9.05 2.41
N SER A 181 -5.94 -9.01 2.19
CA SER A 181 -6.53 -8.53 0.95
C SER A 181 -7.86 -7.82 1.21
N SER A 182 -8.18 -6.80 0.43
CA SER A 182 -9.45 -6.07 0.56
C SER A 182 -9.86 -5.38 -0.72
N ALA A 183 -11.18 -5.31 -0.98
CA ALA A 183 -11.76 -4.52 -2.07
C ALA A 183 -12.29 -3.14 -1.60
N LEU A 184 -12.15 -2.83 -0.31
CA LEU A 184 -12.55 -1.53 0.23
C LEU A 184 -11.55 -0.45 -0.19
N GLN A 185 -12.02 0.78 -0.37
CA GLN A 185 -11.15 1.92 -0.62
C GLN A 185 -10.20 2.17 0.57
N ASN A 186 -10.76 2.19 1.79
CA ASN A 186 -10.04 2.53 3.02
C ASN A 186 -10.18 1.43 4.10
N PRO A 187 -9.55 0.26 3.94
CA PRO A 187 -9.61 -0.79 4.95
C PRO A 187 -8.70 -0.51 6.16
N SER A 188 -9.03 -1.11 7.31
CA SER A 188 -8.18 -1.14 8.49
C SER A 188 -7.24 -2.34 8.50
N VAL A 189 -6.02 -2.15 8.98
CA VAL A 189 -4.97 -3.19 9.08
C VAL A 189 -4.29 -3.13 10.45
N THR A 190 -3.67 -4.23 10.87
CA THR A 190 -3.03 -4.40 12.19
C THR A 190 -1.57 -4.86 12.10
N GLU A 191 -1.11 -5.25 10.90
CA GLU A 191 0.24 -5.77 10.68
C GLU A 191 1.11 -4.75 9.96
N PRO A 192 2.35 -4.52 10.41
CA PRO A 192 3.30 -3.69 9.67
C PRO A 192 3.73 -4.37 8.37
N GLY A 193 4.07 -3.55 7.37
CA GLY A 193 4.55 -4.04 6.08
C GLY A 193 4.15 -3.15 4.92
N ILE A 194 4.46 -3.60 3.70
CA ILE A 194 4.13 -2.87 2.47
C ILE A 194 2.77 -3.36 1.99
N TYR A 195 1.85 -2.41 1.77
CA TYR A 195 0.54 -2.64 1.21
C TYR A 195 0.48 -2.01 -0.18
N GLU A 196 0.05 -2.80 -1.16
CA GLU A 196 -0.10 -2.38 -2.54
C GLU A 196 -1.59 -2.22 -2.87
N LEU A 197 -1.93 -1.04 -3.38
CA LEU A 197 -3.24 -0.73 -3.95
C LEU A 197 -3.17 -0.89 -5.47
N THR A 198 -4.11 -1.65 -6.01
CA THR A 198 -4.46 -1.66 -7.43
C THR A 198 -5.82 -0.97 -7.62
N VAL A 199 -5.87 0.02 -8.51
CA VAL A 199 -7.10 0.70 -8.92
C VAL A 199 -7.43 0.30 -10.35
N THR A 200 -8.67 -0.11 -10.63
CA THR A 200 -9.12 -0.48 -11.99
C THR A 200 -10.17 0.51 -12.51
N HIS A 201 -9.96 1.01 -13.72
CA HIS A 201 -10.86 1.91 -14.40
C HIS A 201 -12.14 1.18 -14.86
N PRO A 202 -13.34 1.71 -14.56
CA PRO A 202 -14.59 0.95 -14.73
C PRO A 202 -14.97 0.68 -16.19
N THR A 203 -14.60 1.58 -17.11
CA THR A 203 -15.00 1.48 -18.52
C THR A 203 -13.96 0.87 -19.44
N ASN A 204 -12.66 1.15 -19.25
CA ASN A 204 -11.60 0.67 -20.14
C ASN A 204 -10.74 -0.47 -19.54
N GLY A 205 -10.95 -0.82 -18.27
CA GLY A 205 -10.23 -1.91 -17.60
C GLY A 205 -8.76 -1.63 -17.30
N CYS A 206 -8.25 -0.43 -17.56
CA CYS A 206 -6.85 -0.09 -17.27
C CYS A 206 -6.62 -0.03 -15.76
N THR A 207 -5.43 -0.41 -15.31
CA THR A 207 -5.08 -0.46 -13.90
C THR A 207 -3.92 0.47 -13.58
N SER A 208 -3.94 1.08 -12.39
CA SER A 208 -2.79 1.78 -11.81
C SER A 208 -2.51 1.23 -10.41
N THR A 209 -1.23 1.23 -10.01
CA THR A 209 -0.80 0.72 -8.70
C THR A 209 -0.12 1.79 -7.86
N ALA A 210 -0.29 1.73 -6.53
CA ALA A 210 0.43 2.55 -5.57
C ALA A 210 0.76 1.73 -4.32
N GLN A 211 1.84 2.08 -3.62
CA GLN A 211 2.26 1.37 -2.39
C GLN A 211 2.34 2.32 -1.21
N VAL A 212 2.06 1.80 -0.02
CA VAL A 212 2.31 2.47 1.26
C VAL A 212 2.89 1.49 2.26
N THR A 213 3.83 1.96 3.08
CA THR A 213 4.39 1.18 4.19
C THR A 213 3.63 1.52 5.48
N VAL A 214 3.08 0.48 6.11
CA VAL A 214 2.60 0.55 7.49
C VAL A 214 3.78 0.29 8.41
N GLU A 215 4.16 1.30 9.17
CA GLU A 215 5.24 1.20 10.16
C GLU A 215 4.68 0.80 11.53
N GLN A 216 5.56 0.29 12.38
CA GLN A 216 5.25 -0.04 13.77
C GLN A 216 6.34 0.48 14.69
N ASN A 217 5.93 1.11 15.79
CA ASN A 217 6.80 1.54 16.87
C ASN A 217 6.30 0.92 18.18
N ILE A 218 6.87 -0.23 18.53
CA ILE A 218 6.58 -0.95 19.78
C ILE A 218 7.81 -1.06 20.69
N THR A 219 8.74 -0.11 20.56
CA THR A 219 9.96 -0.10 21.38
C THR A 219 9.58 0.13 22.84
N GLU A 220 9.90 -0.84 23.69
CA GLU A 220 9.68 -0.75 25.12
C GLU A 220 10.55 0.33 25.77
N PRO A 221 10.04 1.05 26.78
CA PRO A 221 10.83 2.09 27.46
C PRO A 221 11.96 1.53 28.32
N GLY A 222 11.89 0.26 28.72
CA GLY A 222 12.77 -0.33 29.72
C GLY A 222 12.50 0.22 31.12
N ALA A 223 12.69 -0.63 32.12
CA ALA A 223 12.50 -0.27 33.52
C ALA A 223 13.60 -0.90 34.39
N THR A 224 14.08 -0.13 35.36
CA THR A 224 14.99 -0.60 36.42
C THR A 224 14.50 -0.06 37.75
N ALA A 225 14.61 -0.90 38.78
CA ALA A 225 14.13 -0.62 40.13
C ALA A 225 15.24 -0.97 41.13
N SER A 226 15.53 -0.04 42.04
CA SER A 226 16.42 -0.27 43.18
C SER A 226 15.90 0.46 44.42
N VAL A 227 16.52 0.22 45.58
CA VAL A 227 16.19 0.85 46.86
C VAL A 227 17.47 1.39 47.47
N SER A 228 17.38 2.54 48.15
CA SER A 228 18.55 3.22 48.71
C SER A 228 19.23 2.46 49.84
N ASP A 229 18.47 1.74 50.67
CA ASP A 229 18.97 1.07 51.87
C ASP A 229 17.94 0.06 52.43
N VAL A 230 18.24 -0.52 53.59
CA VAL A 230 17.38 -1.42 54.39
C VAL A 230 16.73 -0.64 55.53
N LEU A 231 15.43 -0.86 55.78
CA LEU A 231 14.72 -0.24 56.91
C LEU A 231 15.27 -0.74 58.25
N THR A 232 15.50 0.16 59.21
CA THR A 232 15.98 -0.17 60.56
C THR A 232 15.22 0.66 61.60
N CYS A 233 15.36 0.37 62.89
CA CYS A 233 14.74 1.22 63.93
C CYS A 233 15.28 2.66 63.94
N SER A 234 16.49 2.89 63.43
CA SER A 234 17.06 4.24 63.23
C SER A 234 16.78 4.86 61.86
N LEU A 235 16.34 4.06 60.87
CA LEU A 235 16.04 4.49 59.50
C LEU A 235 14.64 3.99 59.13
N GLU A 236 13.64 4.81 59.45
CA GLU A 236 12.21 4.46 59.30
C GLU A 236 11.69 4.58 57.86
N SER A 237 12.49 5.12 56.94
CA SER A 237 12.09 5.32 55.55
C SER A 237 13.26 5.16 54.58
N VAL A 238 13.00 4.55 53.43
CA VAL A 238 13.96 4.38 52.33
C VAL A 238 13.38 4.91 51.03
N THR A 239 14.23 5.24 50.07
CA THR A 239 13.82 5.77 48.76
C THR A 239 13.90 4.68 47.71
N LEU A 240 12.79 4.40 47.06
CA LEU A 240 12.76 3.62 45.83
C LEU A 240 13.36 4.45 44.69
N GLN A 241 14.11 3.81 43.81
CA GLN A 241 14.78 4.46 42.69
C GLN A 241 14.36 3.78 41.40
N GLY A 242 13.63 4.53 40.57
CA GLY A 242 13.18 4.10 39.26
C GLY A 242 14.04 4.73 38.16
N ALA A 243 14.39 3.96 37.14
CA ALA A 243 15.03 4.52 35.95
C ALA A 243 14.60 3.80 34.66
N SER A 244 14.70 4.54 33.56
CA SER A 244 14.39 4.10 32.20
C SER A 244 15.40 4.70 31.23
N ALA A 245 15.70 3.98 30.15
CA ALA A 245 16.56 4.49 29.08
C ALA A 245 15.82 5.50 28.17
N THR A 246 14.49 5.53 28.22
CA THR A 246 13.65 6.38 27.39
C THR A 246 13.34 7.70 28.10
N THR A 247 13.49 8.81 27.38
CA THR A 247 13.21 10.15 27.92
C THR A 247 11.71 10.45 27.93
N GLY A 248 11.25 11.16 28.96
CA GLY A 248 9.86 11.62 29.05
C GLY A 248 8.83 10.54 29.42
N VAL A 249 9.31 9.38 29.89
CA VAL A 249 8.45 8.32 30.42
C VAL A 249 7.68 8.75 31.67
N THR A 250 6.58 8.07 31.93
CA THR A 250 5.87 8.15 33.21
C THR A 250 6.22 6.94 34.08
N TYR A 251 6.22 7.15 35.40
CA TYR A 251 6.48 6.11 36.39
C TYR A 251 5.20 5.82 37.17
N ALA A 252 4.97 4.56 37.51
CA ALA A 252 3.92 4.13 38.40
C ALA A 252 4.45 3.00 39.29
N TRP A 253 4.57 3.27 40.58
CA TRP A 253 4.94 2.30 41.60
C TRP A 253 3.70 1.73 42.27
N ASN A 254 3.69 0.43 42.52
CA ASN A 254 2.72 -0.25 43.37
C ASN A 254 3.46 -1.15 44.38
N GLY A 255 2.94 -1.23 45.59
CA GLY A 255 3.48 -2.07 46.66
C GLY A 255 2.50 -2.23 47.82
N PRO A 256 2.93 -2.75 48.98
CA PRO A 256 2.07 -2.94 50.15
C PRO A 256 1.46 -1.60 50.59
N ASP A 257 0.14 -1.47 50.44
CA ASP A 257 -0.64 -0.24 50.71
C ASP A 257 -0.02 1.05 50.16
N PHE A 258 0.67 0.94 49.01
CA PHE A 258 1.43 2.02 48.42
C PHE A 258 1.20 2.13 46.92
N SER A 259 1.00 3.36 46.45
CA SER A 259 1.03 3.71 45.03
C SER A 259 1.65 5.10 44.85
N SER A 260 2.47 5.29 43.81
CA SER A 260 3.05 6.60 43.52
C SER A 260 3.36 6.77 42.03
N SER A 261 3.24 8.00 41.53
CA SER A 261 3.65 8.37 40.17
C SER A 261 5.02 9.08 40.12
N LEU A 262 5.67 9.26 41.27
CA LEU A 262 7.00 9.83 41.34
C LEU A 262 8.04 8.80 40.85
N GLN A 263 9.09 9.28 40.20
CA GLN A 263 10.22 8.42 39.81
C GLN A 263 10.88 7.78 41.05
N ASN A 264 11.16 8.59 42.08
CA ASN A 264 11.87 8.18 43.28
C ASN A 264 11.07 8.48 44.55
N PRO A 265 10.02 7.70 44.87
CA PRO A 265 9.24 7.91 46.08
C PRO A 265 9.90 7.30 47.32
N THR A 266 9.52 7.81 48.49
CA THR A 266 9.93 7.28 49.79
C THR A 266 8.87 6.32 50.34
N VAL A 267 9.31 5.23 50.96
CA VAL A 267 8.46 4.18 51.55
C VAL A 267 8.96 3.79 52.94
N THR A 268 8.05 3.31 53.78
CA THR A 268 8.31 2.95 55.19
C THR A 268 7.97 1.49 55.52
N ALA A 269 7.38 0.76 54.58
CA ALA A 269 7.04 -0.64 54.75
C ALA A 269 8.03 -1.53 54.00
N SER A 270 8.35 -2.69 54.57
CA SER A 270 9.04 -3.75 53.84
C SER A 270 8.10 -4.47 52.89
N GLY A 271 8.65 -5.06 51.83
CA GLY A 271 7.89 -5.82 50.83
C GLY A 271 8.40 -5.60 49.41
N ILE A 272 7.67 -6.17 48.46
CA ILE A 272 8.01 -6.08 47.03
C ILE A 272 7.28 -4.87 46.44
N TYR A 273 8.05 -4.00 45.79
CA TYR A 273 7.54 -2.86 45.05
C TYR A 273 7.78 -3.07 43.56
N GLU A 274 6.72 -2.92 42.78
CA GLU A 274 6.74 -3.02 41.33
C GLU A 274 6.67 -1.63 40.71
N LEU A 275 7.63 -1.34 39.84
CA LEU A 275 7.65 -0.18 38.97
C LEU A 275 7.09 -0.57 37.61
N THR A 276 6.13 0.20 37.12
CA THR A 276 5.71 0.25 35.72
C THR A 276 6.17 1.56 35.10
N VAL A 277 6.86 1.49 33.96
CA VAL A 277 7.29 2.63 33.17
C VAL A 277 6.50 2.64 31.87
N SER A 278 5.86 3.76 31.51
CA SER A 278 5.13 3.90 30.23
C SER A 278 5.82 4.87 29.28
N HIS A 279 5.94 4.46 28.02
CA HIS A 279 6.52 5.25 26.95
C HIS A 279 5.53 6.34 26.49
N PRO A 280 5.97 7.61 26.36
CA PRO A 280 5.04 8.74 26.18
C PRO A 280 4.33 8.78 24.82
N THR A 281 4.98 8.26 23.77
CA THR A 281 4.45 8.34 22.39
C THR A 281 3.80 7.05 21.89
N ASN A 282 4.39 5.88 22.16
CA ASN A 282 3.87 4.61 21.66
C ASN A 282 3.01 3.82 22.67
N GLY A 283 2.92 4.31 23.92
CA GLY A 283 2.10 3.67 24.96
C GLY A 283 2.63 2.34 25.50
N CYS A 284 3.78 1.84 25.03
CA CYS A 284 4.35 0.59 25.52
C CYS A 284 4.82 0.72 26.97
N THR A 285 4.77 -0.38 27.72
CA THR A 285 5.12 -0.39 29.14
C THR A 285 6.18 -1.44 29.44
N SER A 286 7.08 -1.15 30.38
CA SER A 286 8.02 -2.11 30.94
C SER A 286 7.89 -2.14 32.46
N THR A 287 8.14 -3.29 33.08
CA THR A 287 8.06 -3.45 34.53
C THR A 287 9.39 -3.88 35.14
N ALA A 288 9.62 -3.49 36.40
CA ALA A 288 10.75 -3.92 37.22
C ALA A 288 10.32 -4.03 38.68
N GLN A 289 10.97 -4.89 39.46
CA GLN A 289 10.65 -5.08 40.88
C GLN A 289 11.88 -4.87 41.76
N VAL A 290 11.65 -4.36 42.96
CA VAL A 290 12.65 -4.28 44.03
C VAL A 290 12.03 -4.71 45.35
N THR A 291 12.80 -5.40 46.19
CA THR A 291 12.37 -5.76 47.54
C THR A 291 12.96 -4.78 48.55
N VAL A 292 12.11 -4.15 49.34
CA VAL A 292 12.50 -3.39 50.51
C VAL A 292 12.58 -4.35 51.69
N GLU A 293 13.78 -4.52 52.21
CA GLU A 293 14.04 -5.34 53.39
C GLU A 293 13.95 -4.49 54.67
N GLN A 294 13.71 -5.15 55.80
CA GLN A 294 13.80 -4.53 57.12
C GLN A 294 14.65 -5.37 58.07
N ASN A 295 15.45 -4.68 58.89
CA ASN A 295 16.19 -5.24 60.00
C ASN A 295 15.78 -4.49 61.28
N ILE A 296 14.74 -4.98 61.94
CA ILE A 296 14.18 -4.38 63.17
C ILE A 296 14.21 -5.33 64.36
N THR A 297 15.14 -6.28 64.36
CA THR A 297 15.29 -7.23 65.46
C THR A 297 15.84 -6.49 66.68
N GLU A 298 15.08 -6.49 67.78
CA GLU A 298 15.52 -5.92 69.05
C GLU A 298 16.73 -6.67 69.62
N PRO A 299 17.68 -5.98 70.29
CA PRO A 299 18.89 -6.62 70.78
C PRO A 299 18.65 -7.58 71.95
N GLY A 300 17.48 -7.50 72.59
CA GLY A 300 17.17 -8.15 73.85
C GLY A 300 17.92 -7.53 75.03
N ALA A 301 17.20 -7.26 76.10
CA ALA A 301 17.75 -6.70 77.33
C ALA A 301 17.32 -7.54 78.53
N THR A 302 18.27 -7.84 79.41
CA THR A 302 18.02 -8.47 80.71
C THR A 302 18.79 -7.70 81.77
N ALA A 303 18.11 -7.41 82.87
CA ALA A 303 18.64 -6.66 84.00
C ALA A 303 18.49 -7.50 85.27
N SER A 304 19.56 -7.62 86.04
CA SER A 304 19.56 -8.20 87.38
C SER A 304 20.42 -7.39 88.33
N VAL A 305 20.31 -7.67 89.62
CA VAL A 305 21.16 -7.08 90.66
C VAL A 305 21.89 -8.20 91.39
N SER A 306 23.16 -7.95 91.72
CA SER A 306 24.02 -8.94 92.37
C SER A 306 23.57 -9.31 93.79
N ASP A 307 22.99 -8.37 94.54
CA ASP A 307 22.54 -8.55 95.92
C ASP A 307 21.55 -7.44 96.33
N VAL A 308 21.15 -7.42 97.61
CA VAL A 308 20.29 -6.40 98.23
C VAL A 308 21.14 -5.45 99.10
N LEU A 309 20.92 -4.14 98.97
CA LEU A 309 21.58 -3.13 99.82
C LEU A 309 21.22 -3.35 101.30
N THR A 310 22.22 -3.35 102.19
CA THR A 310 22.07 -3.48 103.65
C THR A 310 22.99 -2.50 104.38
N CYS A 311 22.82 -2.33 105.69
CA CYS A 311 23.72 -1.46 106.47
C CYS A 311 25.20 -1.89 106.47
N SER A 312 25.51 -3.13 106.05
CA SER A 312 26.88 -3.65 105.90
C SER A 312 27.34 -3.77 104.44
N LEU A 313 26.43 -3.59 103.48
CA LEU A 313 26.69 -3.64 102.05
C LEU A 313 26.12 -2.37 101.40
N GLU A 314 26.97 -1.36 101.28
CA GLU A 314 26.58 -0.01 100.85
C GLU A 314 26.53 0.15 99.32
N SER A 315 26.92 -0.88 98.55
CA SER A 315 26.94 -0.85 97.08
C SER A 315 26.63 -2.23 96.51
N VAL A 316 25.77 -2.27 95.49
CA VAL A 316 25.45 -3.47 94.72
C VAL A 316 25.74 -3.23 93.24
N THR A 317 26.15 -4.28 92.52
CA THR A 317 26.37 -4.22 91.07
C THR A 317 25.09 -4.57 90.33
N LEU A 318 24.63 -3.67 89.45
CA LEU A 318 23.65 -3.96 88.43
C LEU A 318 24.31 -4.82 87.33
N GLN A 319 23.57 -5.76 86.77
CA GLN A 319 24.05 -6.69 85.76
C GLN A 319 23.16 -6.60 84.53
N GLY A 320 23.72 -6.10 83.43
CA GLY A 320 23.05 -6.00 82.14
C GLY A 320 23.53 -7.09 81.20
N SER A 321 22.62 -7.74 80.48
CA SER A 321 22.99 -8.68 79.43
C SER A 321 22.06 -8.63 78.22
N SER A 322 22.62 -8.97 77.06
CA SER A 322 21.95 -8.99 75.77
C SER A 322 22.43 -10.22 74.99
N PHE A 323 21.54 -10.81 74.17
CA PHE A 323 21.94 -11.88 73.25
C PHE A 323 22.61 -11.33 71.98
N THR A 324 22.59 -10.02 71.78
CA THR A 324 23.15 -9.35 70.61
C THR A 324 24.57 -8.84 70.92
N ALA A 325 25.51 -9.19 70.05
CA ALA A 325 26.90 -8.76 70.18
C ALA A 325 27.07 -7.28 69.82
N GLY A 326 27.97 -6.59 70.55
CA GLY A 326 28.36 -5.22 70.23
C GLY A 326 27.34 -4.14 70.63
N VAL A 327 26.33 -4.49 71.42
CA VAL A 327 25.33 -3.52 71.93
C VAL A 327 25.93 -2.48 72.87
N THR A 328 25.26 -1.33 72.95
CA THR A 328 25.53 -0.33 73.98
C THR A 328 24.52 -0.44 75.12
N TYR A 329 24.99 -0.26 76.35
CA TYR A 329 24.14 -0.28 77.55
C TYR A 329 23.92 1.15 78.04
N ALA A 330 22.71 1.46 78.48
CA ALA A 330 22.39 2.70 79.18
C ALA A 330 21.48 2.39 80.38
N TRP A 331 21.93 2.76 81.56
CA TRP A 331 21.17 2.63 82.80
C TRP A 331 20.68 4.00 83.26
N ILE A 332 19.42 4.08 83.69
CA ILE A 332 18.83 5.26 84.31
C ILE A 332 18.18 4.84 85.64
N GLY A 333 18.45 5.60 86.70
CA GLY A 333 17.83 5.41 88.02
C GLY A 333 17.83 6.70 88.84
N PRO A 334 17.43 6.66 90.12
CA PRO A 334 17.45 7.83 91.00
C PRO A 334 18.86 8.43 91.06
N ASP A 335 18.98 9.69 90.61
CA ASP A 335 20.23 10.45 90.50
C ASP A 335 21.40 9.69 89.86
N PHE A 336 21.09 8.75 88.97
CA PHE A 336 22.06 7.81 88.40
C PHE A 336 21.89 7.67 86.88
N SER A 337 23.02 7.73 86.17
CA SER A 337 23.12 7.29 84.78
C SER A 337 24.46 6.59 84.55
N SER A 338 24.46 5.54 83.74
CA SER A 338 25.71 4.84 83.38
C SER A 338 25.63 4.20 81.99
N ALA A 339 26.74 4.24 81.27
CA ALA A 339 26.90 3.51 80.00
C ALA A 339 27.65 2.17 80.16
N LEU A 340 28.01 1.80 81.39
CA LEU A 340 28.68 0.53 81.66
C LEU A 340 27.65 -0.61 81.61
N GLN A 341 28.08 -1.79 81.15
CA GLN A 341 27.26 -2.99 81.22
C GLN A 341 26.87 -3.33 82.66
N ASN A 342 27.85 -3.30 83.57
CA ASN A 342 27.68 -3.70 84.97
C ASN A 342 28.14 -2.58 85.94
N PRO A 343 27.36 -1.50 86.11
CA PRO A 343 27.72 -0.43 87.03
C PRO A 343 27.36 -0.77 88.48
N SER A 344 27.93 -0.04 89.44
CA SER A 344 27.59 -0.17 90.86
C SER A 344 26.72 0.99 91.33
N VAL A 345 25.76 0.70 92.20
CA VAL A 345 24.79 1.66 92.73
C VAL A 345 24.70 1.56 94.25
N THR A 346 24.47 2.69 94.91
CA THR A 346 24.44 2.82 96.37
C THR A 346 23.06 3.22 96.90
N GLU A 347 22.11 3.54 96.03
CA GLU A 347 20.78 3.99 96.41
C GLU A 347 19.72 2.94 96.06
N PRO A 348 18.73 2.69 96.93
CA PRO A 348 17.60 1.85 96.58
C PRO A 348 16.71 2.56 95.55
N GLY A 349 16.29 1.85 94.52
CA GLY A 349 15.47 2.44 93.46
C GLY A 349 15.13 1.47 92.33
N ILE A 350 14.35 1.96 91.38
CA ILE A 350 14.14 1.28 90.10
C ILE A 350 15.22 1.77 89.14
N TYR A 351 16.00 0.82 88.62
CA TYR A 351 17.01 1.07 87.60
C TYR A 351 16.54 0.44 86.29
N GLU A 352 16.38 1.27 85.26
CA GLU A 352 15.96 0.86 83.92
C GLU A 352 17.20 0.67 83.04
N LEU A 353 17.26 -0.48 82.35
CA LEU A 353 18.30 -0.78 81.38
C LEU A 353 17.72 -0.63 79.97
N THR A 354 18.35 0.21 79.15
CA THR A 354 18.16 0.28 77.71
C THR A 354 19.39 -0.34 77.03
N VAL A 355 19.16 -1.24 76.08
CA VAL A 355 20.23 -1.87 75.28
C VAL A 355 20.01 -1.49 73.84
N THR A 356 20.97 -0.83 73.18
CA THR A 356 20.83 -0.43 71.76
C THR A 356 21.63 -1.34 70.84
N HIS A 357 20.99 -1.84 69.79
CA HIS A 357 21.61 -2.67 68.75
C HIS A 357 22.53 -1.83 67.86
N PRO A 358 23.78 -2.27 67.60
CA PRO A 358 24.80 -1.42 66.96
C PRO A 358 24.53 -1.10 65.48
N THR A 359 23.86 -2.00 64.75
CA THR A 359 23.63 -1.84 63.30
C THR A 359 22.24 -1.38 62.90
N ASN A 360 21.21 -1.59 63.72
CA ASN A 360 19.83 -1.24 63.37
C ASN A 360 19.19 -0.21 64.32
N GLY A 361 19.87 0.16 65.41
CA GLY A 361 19.42 1.18 66.35
C GLY A 361 18.21 0.80 67.21
N CYS A 362 17.74 -0.45 67.18
CA CYS A 362 16.63 -0.89 68.02
C CYS A 362 17.05 -0.93 69.51
N THR A 363 16.15 -0.56 70.42
CA THR A 363 16.37 -0.46 71.87
C THR A 363 15.37 -1.22 72.70
#